data_AF-B2IJI0-F1
#
_entry.id   AF-B2IJI0-F1
#
_cell.length_a   1.000
_cell.length_b   1.000
_cell.length_c   1.000
_cell.angle_alpha   90.00
_cell.angle_beta   90.00
_cell.angle_gamma   90.00
#
_symmetry.space_group_name_H-M   'P 1'
#
loop_
_entity.id
_entity.type
_entity.pdbx_description
1 polymer ?
#
loop_
_entity_poly.entity_id
_entity_poly.type
_entity_poly.pdbx_seq_one_letter_code
_entity_poly.pdbx_strand_id
1 'polypeptide(L)'
;MSQSISTSTVTTGAITPAQYGAPTDGVSSSDAAIVAAANAAVAQGKPLLIDQTYAFMSKWTPPAGLQLTGNGVDVSTLLWKGTGDAIEIINPISIDGLTVDGGVPAGQDRTTSDISVLVSIHGPIDLTSPRLNGITIGTLRIKGTRSVGFVVANVDSLQISNLDLQTIYTGGSIFSGLTNANIDLLTADDIGNTKRFISRQGTAVAVMTETKPVSLWYNHSGIKPTDGVVFGVVKLSRTTDSAFYTHDDFGTGVTNVHVKRISVDTSGKDGCKTRNGPTYVRFDTVVTNKTSLRGLDIESNHTTVGTVNVSNVGYDAVGDILGHPAPYTGGDGTNESAQTDPQGLVISTCSDVSVANITINHVRDSPYSGGEGHGIRLYSASAVTLTGSVTDTDGNGLRMAGSSNVTANVTVVDACRNHNNTVMAYSVSDGLGLSKNCQLTLAVSETGTPSVPYAVRLDSGCGITANVTCNPLQFTNSVPVRNNSSAPCT
;
A
#
# COMPACT_ATOMS: atom_id res chain seq x y z
N MET A 1 -15.50 22.97 8.31
CA MET A 1 -16.14 22.75 9.62
C MET A 1 -15.05 22.82 10.66
N SER A 2 -15.19 23.72 11.64
CA SER A 2 -14.21 23.98 12.70
C SER A 2 -14.01 22.75 13.58
N GLN A 3 -12.81 22.16 13.58
CA GLN A 3 -12.43 21.13 14.53
C GLN A 3 -12.31 21.75 15.92
N SER A 4 -13.10 21.26 16.87
CA SER A 4 -12.90 21.51 18.29
C SER A 4 -11.59 20.86 18.72
N ILE A 5 -10.62 21.66 19.13
CA ILE A 5 -9.42 21.19 19.81
C ILE A 5 -9.87 20.61 21.15
N SER A 6 -9.85 19.28 21.26
CA SER A 6 -9.97 18.60 22.55
C SER A 6 -8.74 18.96 23.36
N THR A 7 -8.89 19.86 24.32
CA THR A 7 -7.86 20.16 25.32
C THR A 7 -7.66 18.90 26.17
N SER A 8 -6.54 18.22 25.95
CA SER A 8 -6.08 17.09 26.76
C SER A 8 -6.09 17.49 28.24
N THR A 9 -6.85 16.76 29.04
CA THR A 9 -6.79 16.78 30.49
C THR A 9 -5.37 16.49 30.94
N VAL A 10 -4.70 17.48 31.54
CA VAL A 10 -3.49 17.26 32.34
C VAL A 10 -3.83 16.21 33.39
N THR A 11 -3.32 14.99 33.23
CA THR A 11 -3.52 13.89 34.17
C THR A 11 -2.78 14.23 35.46
N THR A 12 -3.51 14.80 36.42
CA THR A 12 -3.02 15.07 37.77
C THR A 12 -2.34 13.82 38.33
N GLY A 13 -1.04 13.89 38.61
CA GLY A 13 -0.27 12.77 39.15
C GLY A 13 0.55 11.96 38.15
N ALA A 14 0.64 12.33 36.87
CA ALA A 14 1.57 11.72 35.92
C ALA A 14 3.05 11.92 36.32
N ILE A 15 3.89 10.95 35.95
CA ILE A 15 5.34 11.02 36.15
C ILE A 15 5.98 11.55 34.87
N THR A 16 6.97 12.43 34.96
CA THR A 16 7.69 12.96 33.78
C THR A 16 9.18 12.64 33.86
N PRO A 17 9.89 12.50 32.72
CA PRO A 17 11.34 12.34 32.73
C PRO A 17 12.08 13.49 33.42
N ALA A 18 11.57 14.74 33.36
CA ALA A 18 12.16 15.89 34.05
C ALA A 18 12.25 15.71 35.58
N GLN A 19 11.28 15.04 36.22
CA GLN A 19 11.33 14.69 37.65
C GLN A 19 12.51 13.78 38.00
N TYR A 20 13.07 13.08 37.00
CA TYR A 20 14.19 12.15 37.10
C TYR A 20 15.47 12.72 36.47
N GLY A 21 15.53 14.05 36.27
CA GLY A 21 16.74 14.74 35.81
C GLY A 21 16.95 14.76 34.30
N ALA A 22 15.91 14.48 33.50
CA ALA A 22 16.00 14.64 32.05
C ALA A 22 16.29 16.11 31.67
N PRO A 23 17.30 16.38 30.83
CA PRO A 23 17.54 17.71 30.29
C PRO A 23 16.35 18.22 29.47
N THR A 24 16.06 19.51 29.59
CA THR A 24 14.97 20.17 28.85
C THR A 24 15.45 20.89 27.58
N ASP A 25 16.70 20.65 27.18
CA ASP A 25 17.34 21.35 26.05
C ASP A 25 17.02 20.71 24.69
N GLY A 26 16.37 19.53 24.66
CA GLY A 26 16.06 18.79 23.45
C GLY A 26 17.30 18.27 22.70
N VAL A 27 18.47 18.29 23.33
CA VAL A 27 19.76 17.93 22.71
C VAL A 27 20.50 16.88 23.52
N SER A 28 20.58 17.07 24.84
CA SER A 28 21.28 16.19 25.75
C SER A 28 20.49 14.90 25.98
N SER A 29 21.20 13.78 26.14
CA SER A 29 20.56 12.48 26.33
C SER A 29 19.74 12.44 27.63
N SER A 30 18.52 11.92 27.51
CA SER A 30 17.57 11.67 28.58
C SER A 30 17.42 10.17 28.89
N ASP A 31 18.29 9.30 28.36
CA ASP A 31 18.19 7.83 28.44
C ASP A 31 17.89 7.35 29.88
N ALA A 32 18.74 7.71 30.83
CA ALA A 32 18.61 7.27 32.22
C ALA A 32 17.32 7.79 32.89
N ALA A 33 16.94 9.03 32.58
CA ALA A 33 15.76 9.66 33.16
C ALA A 33 14.47 9.07 32.60
N ILE A 34 14.41 8.77 31.30
CA ILE A 34 13.27 8.09 30.66
C ILE A 34 13.08 6.70 31.29
N VAL A 35 14.15 5.92 31.43
CA VAL A 35 14.08 4.58 32.04
C VAL A 35 13.65 4.64 33.50
N ALA A 36 14.23 5.54 34.29
CA ALA A 36 13.88 5.69 35.70
C ALA A 36 12.43 6.15 35.89
N ALA A 37 11.98 7.12 35.10
CA ALA A 37 10.61 7.62 35.12
C ALA A 37 9.60 6.54 34.71
N ALA A 38 9.90 5.76 33.67
CA ALA A 38 9.05 4.66 33.22
C ALA A 38 8.89 3.57 34.29
N ASN A 39 9.99 3.15 34.91
CA ASN A 39 9.95 2.16 35.99
C ASN A 39 9.15 2.68 37.21
N ALA A 40 9.32 3.95 37.56
CA ALA A 40 8.55 4.57 38.64
C ALA A 40 7.07 4.71 38.30
N ALA A 41 6.73 5.01 37.04
CA ALA A 41 5.35 5.13 36.57
C ALA A 41 4.61 3.80 36.74
N VAL A 42 5.21 2.71 36.27
CA VAL A 42 4.69 1.35 36.47
C VAL A 42 4.58 1.01 37.95
N ALA A 43 5.63 1.25 38.75
CA ALA A 43 5.63 0.92 40.18
C ALA A 43 4.56 1.68 40.97
N GLN A 44 4.19 2.88 40.55
CA GLN A 44 3.18 3.71 41.20
C GLN A 44 1.78 3.62 40.56
N GLY A 45 1.61 2.81 39.50
CA GLY A 45 0.34 2.72 38.77
C GLY A 45 -0.08 4.04 38.13
N LYS A 46 0.89 4.82 37.63
CA LYS A 46 0.68 6.15 37.03
C LYS A 46 1.15 6.14 35.56
N PRO A 47 0.63 7.05 34.72
CA PRO A 47 1.17 7.23 33.38
C PRO A 47 2.54 7.92 33.42
N LEU A 48 3.40 7.54 32.47
CA LEU A 48 4.57 8.32 32.08
C LEU A 48 4.10 9.37 31.06
N LEU A 49 4.24 10.64 31.41
CA LEU A 49 3.93 11.76 30.54
C LEU A 49 5.22 12.29 29.90
N ILE A 50 5.26 12.21 28.57
CA ILE A 50 6.21 12.94 27.74
C ILE A 50 5.62 14.34 27.56
N ASP A 51 6.02 15.30 28.36
CA ASP A 51 5.46 16.66 28.39
C ASP A 51 6.13 17.65 27.43
N GLN A 52 7.28 17.26 26.86
CA GLN A 52 8.09 18.08 25.95
C GLN A 52 8.94 17.18 25.04
N THR A 53 9.95 17.76 24.39
CA THR A 53 10.94 16.99 23.64
C THR A 53 12.02 16.44 24.57
N TYR A 54 12.19 15.11 24.59
CA TYR A 54 13.31 14.45 25.23
C TYR A 54 14.15 13.73 24.20
N ALA A 55 15.43 14.09 24.12
CA ALA A 55 16.38 13.41 23.25
C ALA A 55 16.90 12.12 23.93
N PHE A 56 17.04 11.04 23.19
CA PHE A 56 17.57 9.77 23.67
C PHE A 56 18.48 9.13 22.61
N MET A 57 19.48 8.37 23.06
CA MET A 57 20.60 7.90 22.24
C MET A 57 20.80 6.38 22.32
N SER A 58 20.21 5.74 23.33
CA SER A 58 20.27 4.29 23.52
C SER A 58 18.92 3.66 23.23
N LYS A 59 18.91 2.45 22.64
CA LYS A 59 17.69 1.68 22.44
C LYS A 59 16.91 1.57 23.75
N TRP A 60 15.62 1.90 23.72
CA TRP A 60 14.74 1.85 24.88
C TRP A 60 13.73 0.72 24.75
N THR A 61 13.66 -0.13 25.78
CA THR A 61 12.65 -1.16 25.95
C THR A 61 11.71 -0.78 27.09
N PRO A 62 10.47 -0.33 26.81
CA PRO A 62 9.53 0.06 27.85
C PRO A 62 9.17 -1.10 28.80
N PRO A 63 9.04 -0.85 30.12
CA PRO A 63 8.60 -1.86 31.09
C PRO A 63 7.13 -2.27 30.87
N ALA A 64 6.80 -3.49 31.26
CA ALA A 64 5.44 -4.03 31.15
C ALA A 64 4.41 -3.21 31.94
N GLY A 65 3.24 -3.03 31.36
CA GLY A 65 2.13 -2.27 31.96
C GLY A 65 2.28 -0.75 31.88
N LEU A 66 3.31 -0.23 31.18
CA LEU A 66 3.50 1.20 31.02
C LEU A 66 2.33 1.84 30.27
N GLN A 67 1.80 2.94 30.83
CA GLN A 67 0.94 3.87 30.13
C GLN A 67 1.78 5.07 29.69
N LEU A 68 2.19 5.10 28.43
CA LEU A 68 3.00 6.16 27.85
C LEU A 68 2.08 7.19 27.19
N THR A 69 2.09 8.41 27.70
CA THR A 69 1.15 9.47 27.29
C THR A 69 1.89 10.74 26.89
N GLY A 70 1.29 11.53 26.01
CA GLY A 70 1.74 12.86 25.64
C GLY A 70 0.59 13.87 25.62
N ASN A 71 0.94 15.14 25.56
CA ASN A 71 0.03 16.29 25.45
C ASN A 71 -0.39 16.56 24.00
N GLY A 72 -0.15 15.61 23.09
CA GLY A 72 -0.40 15.73 21.66
C GLY A 72 0.88 15.61 20.84
N VAL A 73 0.73 15.07 19.62
CA VAL A 73 1.83 14.76 18.69
C VAL A 73 2.68 15.98 18.29
N ASP A 74 2.18 17.20 18.45
CA ASP A 74 2.92 18.43 18.14
C ASP A 74 3.74 18.98 19.32
N VAL A 75 3.52 18.47 20.54
CA VAL A 75 4.17 18.93 21.78
C VAL A 75 5.12 17.88 22.33
N SER A 76 4.63 16.64 22.41
CA SER A 76 5.30 15.53 23.10
C SER A 76 6.14 14.73 22.13
N THR A 77 7.47 14.82 22.25
CA THR A 77 8.39 14.18 21.31
C THR A 77 9.48 13.38 22.01
N LEU A 78 9.64 12.13 21.62
CA LEU A 78 10.85 11.34 21.88
C LEU A 78 11.75 11.47 20.65
N LEU A 79 12.86 12.19 20.80
CA LEU A 79 13.79 12.49 19.72
C LEU A 79 14.98 11.53 19.74
N TRP A 80 15.04 10.64 18.77
CA TRP A 80 16.15 9.71 18.59
C TRP A 80 17.38 10.42 18.02
N LYS A 81 18.53 10.23 18.67
CA LYS A 81 19.83 10.71 18.20
C LYS A 81 20.91 9.61 18.17
N GLY A 82 20.52 8.37 18.46
CA GLY A 82 21.42 7.22 18.45
C GLY A 82 21.56 6.56 17.08
N THR A 83 22.10 5.34 17.09
CA THR A 83 22.26 4.47 15.91
C THR A 83 21.54 3.16 16.15
N GLY A 84 20.94 2.58 15.11
CA GLY A 84 20.17 1.33 15.23
C GLY A 84 18.72 1.58 15.68
N ASP A 85 18.13 0.57 16.31
CA ASP A 85 16.74 0.61 16.74
C ASP A 85 16.54 1.57 17.92
N ALA A 86 15.49 2.38 17.87
CA ALA A 86 15.25 3.37 18.92
C ALA A 86 14.34 2.85 20.03
N ILE A 87 13.14 2.39 19.70
CA ILE A 87 12.18 1.87 20.70
C ILE A 87 11.76 0.45 20.32
N GLU A 88 11.97 -0.49 21.25
CA GLU A 88 11.63 -1.91 21.09
C GLU A 88 10.62 -2.32 22.16
N ILE A 89 9.40 -2.64 21.74
CA ILE A 89 8.29 -2.98 22.62
C ILE A 89 8.05 -4.48 22.58
N ILE A 90 8.46 -5.15 23.64
CA ILE A 90 8.28 -6.60 23.85
C ILE A 90 7.32 -6.92 25.01
N ASN A 91 6.74 -5.89 25.62
CA ASN A 91 5.86 -5.99 26.76
C ASN A 91 4.50 -5.33 26.47
N PRO A 92 3.41 -5.75 27.13
CA PRO A 92 2.11 -5.08 27.01
C PRO A 92 2.20 -3.64 27.51
N ILE A 93 1.77 -2.67 26.69
CA ILE A 93 1.78 -1.24 27.00
C ILE A 93 0.63 -0.50 26.28
N SER A 94 0.35 0.71 26.73
CA SER A 94 -0.48 1.67 26.00
C SER A 94 0.33 2.91 25.64
N ILE A 95 0.12 3.42 24.42
CA ILE A 95 0.76 4.64 23.91
C ILE A 95 -0.32 5.61 23.43
N ASP A 96 -0.25 6.88 23.82
CA ASP A 96 -1.15 7.90 23.30
C ASP A 96 -0.53 9.30 23.24
N GLY A 97 -0.86 10.05 22.20
CA GLY A 97 -0.65 11.49 22.10
C GLY A 97 0.82 11.94 21.96
N LEU A 98 1.71 11.19 21.31
CA LEU A 98 3.11 11.59 21.16
C LEU A 98 3.74 11.28 19.79
N THR A 99 4.85 11.96 19.52
CA THR A 99 5.71 11.74 18.35
C THR A 99 6.99 11.00 18.74
N VAL A 100 7.39 10.02 17.94
CA VAL A 100 8.76 9.49 17.92
C VAL A 100 9.44 10.02 16.65
N ASP A 101 10.48 10.83 16.84
CA ASP A 101 11.19 11.52 15.75
C ASP A 101 12.59 10.94 15.60
N GLY A 102 12.95 10.49 14.39
CA GLY A 102 14.29 10.02 14.06
C GLY A 102 15.34 11.13 13.93
N GLY A 103 14.92 12.40 13.99
CA GLY A 103 15.80 13.56 13.98
C GLY A 103 16.45 13.86 12.62
N VAL A 104 16.01 13.20 11.55
CA VAL A 104 16.55 13.39 10.19
C VAL A 104 15.72 14.46 9.47
N PRO A 105 16.31 15.65 9.18
CA PRO A 105 15.57 16.73 8.51
C PRO A 105 15.13 16.33 7.11
N ALA A 106 14.02 16.93 6.65
CA ALA A 106 13.56 16.82 5.28
C ALA A 106 14.68 17.21 4.29
N GLY A 107 15.12 16.26 3.46
CA GLY A 107 16.04 16.53 2.36
C GLY A 107 17.54 16.49 2.68
N GLN A 108 17.97 16.29 3.93
CA GLN A 108 19.38 16.04 4.24
C GLN A 108 19.83 14.61 3.89
N ASP A 109 21.15 14.47 3.64
CA ASP A 109 21.81 13.37 2.92
C ASP A 109 21.22 11.97 3.21
N ARG A 110 20.94 11.25 2.14
CA ARG A 110 20.01 10.12 2.05
C ARG A 110 20.74 8.79 1.91
N THR A 111 21.93 8.72 2.50
CA THR A 111 22.84 7.58 2.55
C THR A 111 22.52 6.73 3.79
N THR A 112 22.26 5.44 3.60
CA THR A 112 22.11 4.48 4.71
C THR A 112 23.20 3.42 4.58
N SER A 113 24.16 3.40 5.50
CA SER A 113 25.00 2.22 5.76
C SER A 113 24.31 1.22 6.67
N ASP A 114 23.40 1.70 7.54
CA ASP A 114 22.74 0.92 8.57
C ASP A 114 21.22 1.05 8.42
N ILE A 115 20.55 -0.08 8.17
CA ILE A 115 19.10 -0.15 8.11
C ILE A 115 18.62 -0.68 9.46
N SER A 116 17.82 0.10 10.18
CA SER A 116 17.24 -0.23 11.50
C SER A 116 15.73 0.09 11.53
N VAL A 117 15.11 0.02 12.71
CA VAL A 117 13.69 0.34 12.93
C VAL A 117 13.54 1.44 13.99
N LEU A 118 12.77 2.49 13.70
CA LEU A 118 12.55 3.57 14.68
C LEU A 118 11.66 3.10 15.85
N VAL A 119 10.54 2.42 15.54
CA VAL A 119 9.67 1.80 16.56
C VAL A 119 9.32 0.37 16.14
N SER A 120 9.69 -0.61 16.95
CA SER A 120 9.29 -2.01 16.77
C SER A 120 8.41 -2.48 17.92
N ILE A 121 7.41 -3.30 17.60
CA ILE A 121 6.55 -3.99 18.56
C ILE A 121 6.57 -5.46 18.20
N HIS A 122 7.02 -6.33 19.09
CA HIS A 122 6.99 -7.74 18.78
C HIS A 122 6.87 -8.68 19.97
N GLY A 123 6.17 -9.79 19.73
CA GLY A 123 6.24 -10.94 20.60
C GLY A 123 7.51 -11.77 20.40
N PRO A 124 7.60 -12.93 21.07
CA PRO A 124 8.67 -13.89 20.83
C PRO A 124 8.72 -14.28 19.35
N ILE A 125 9.93 -14.27 18.76
CA ILE A 125 10.17 -14.65 17.36
C ILE A 125 10.48 -16.15 17.31
N ASP A 126 9.46 -16.92 17.61
CA ASP A 126 9.45 -18.36 17.53
C ASP A 126 8.01 -18.85 17.27
N LEU A 127 7.87 -20.08 16.79
CA LEU A 127 6.56 -20.60 16.40
C LEU A 127 5.73 -21.13 17.60
N THR A 128 6.34 -21.37 18.76
CA THR A 128 5.71 -22.11 19.88
C THR A 128 5.18 -21.22 21.00
N SER A 129 5.84 -20.08 21.26
CA SER A 129 5.47 -19.13 22.30
C SER A 129 4.19 -18.38 21.96
N PRO A 130 3.38 -17.97 22.94
CA PRO A 130 2.24 -17.09 22.69
C PRO A 130 2.65 -15.78 22.02
N ARG A 131 1.76 -15.21 21.19
CA ARG A 131 1.92 -13.86 20.67
C ARG A 131 1.89 -12.83 21.80
N LEU A 132 2.54 -11.69 21.61
CA LEU A 132 2.38 -10.55 22.50
C LEU A 132 0.94 -10.03 22.40
N ASN A 133 0.32 -9.71 23.53
CA ASN A 133 -1.04 -9.15 23.58
C ASN A 133 -1.03 -7.91 24.50
N GLY A 134 -2.09 -7.12 24.50
CA GLY A 134 -2.28 -5.95 25.36
C GLY A 134 -1.56 -4.71 24.84
N ILE A 135 -1.40 -4.60 23.52
CA ILE A 135 -0.84 -3.41 22.86
C ILE A 135 -1.99 -2.54 22.37
N THR A 136 -2.04 -1.31 22.89
CA THR A 136 -3.01 -0.29 22.47
C THR A 136 -2.29 1.00 22.10
N ILE A 137 -2.63 1.57 20.96
CA ILE A 137 -2.10 2.84 20.48
C ILE A 137 -3.28 3.76 20.19
N GLY A 138 -3.41 4.84 20.96
CA GLY A 138 -4.38 5.90 20.69
C GLY A 138 -3.93 6.70 19.47
N THR A 139 -3.09 7.71 19.69
CA THR A 139 -2.42 8.47 18.62
C THR A 139 -0.91 8.36 18.72
N LEU A 140 -0.26 7.93 17.65
CA LEU A 140 1.19 7.88 17.53
C LEU A 140 1.64 8.46 16.19
N ARG A 141 2.54 9.44 16.24
CA ARG A 141 3.26 9.91 15.04
C ARG A 141 4.69 9.40 15.03
N ILE A 142 5.13 8.90 13.88
CA ILE A 142 6.52 8.47 13.66
C ILE A 142 7.04 9.24 12.46
N LYS A 143 8.17 9.93 12.61
CA LYS A 143 8.69 10.77 11.53
C LYS A 143 10.21 10.86 11.46
N GLY A 144 10.69 11.39 10.33
CA GLY A 144 12.04 11.94 10.22
C GLY A 144 13.13 10.88 10.39
N THR A 145 12.98 9.72 9.76
CA THR A 145 13.95 8.62 9.93
C THR A 145 14.41 8.02 8.62
N ARG A 146 15.67 7.57 8.61
CA ARG A 146 16.26 6.76 7.54
C ARG A 146 15.98 5.27 7.71
N SER A 147 15.56 4.86 8.90
CA SER A 147 15.14 3.50 9.25
C SER A 147 13.74 3.20 8.72
N VAL A 148 13.29 1.94 8.83
CA VAL A 148 11.86 1.66 8.74
C VAL A 148 11.16 2.34 9.91
N GLY A 149 10.02 2.98 9.65
CA GLY A 149 9.31 3.74 10.68
C GLY A 149 8.74 2.85 11.78
N PHE A 150 7.89 1.90 11.36
CA PHE A 150 7.10 1.10 12.29
C PHE A 150 7.07 -0.38 11.89
N VAL A 151 7.42 -1.28 12.79
CA VAL A 151 7.35 -2.72 12.55
C VAL A 151 6.55 -3.39 13.65
N VAL A 152 5.58 -4.22 13.29
CA VAL A 152 4.85 -5.07 14.22
C VAL A 152 4.97 -6.54 13.82
N ALA A 153 5.39 -7.38 14.76
CA ALA A 153 5.59 -8.82 14.54
C ALA A 153 5.04 -9.69 15.68
N ASN A 154 4.32 -10.77 15.37
CA ASN A 154 3.86 -11.75 16.38
C ASN A 154 3.01 -11.13 17.51
N VAL A 155 2.02 -10.31 17.15
CA VAL A 155 1.11 -9.64 18.10
C VAL A 155 -0.33 -10.11 17.89
N ASP A 156 -1.04 -10.36 18.98
CA ASP A 156 -2.47 -10.65 19.01
C ASP A 156 -3.26 -9.45 19.56
N SER A 157 -4.46 -9.24 19.03
CA SER A 157 -5.43 -8.26 19.51
C SER A 157 -4.91 -6.81 19.52
N LEU A 158 -3.98 -6.47 18.61
CA LEU A 158 -3.44 -5.12 18.44
C LEU A 158 -4.55 -4.11 18.13
N GLN A 159 -4.62 -3.02 18.89
CA GLN A 159 -5.54 -1.91 18.61
C GLN A 159 -4.76 -0.62 18.34
N ILE A 160 -4.99 -0.02 17.18
CA ILE A 160 -4.42 1.29 16.80
C ILE A 160 -5.55 2.19 16.35
N SER A 161 -5.80 3.29 17.06
CA SER A 161 -6.80 4.28 16.66
C SER A 161 -6.26 5.24 15.59
N ASN A 162 -5.02 5.72 15.73
CA ASN A 162 -4.40 6.62 14.77
C ASN A 162 -2.87 6.45 14.71
N LEU A 163 -2.37 6.01 13.56
CA LEU A 163 -0.94 5.94 13.25
C LEU A 163 -0.60 6.90 12.10
N ASP A 164 0.31 7.83 12.36
CA ASP A 164 0.74 8.86 11.41
C ASP A 164 2.23 8.73 11.09
N LEU A 165 2.56 8.44 9.84
CA LEU A 165 3.91 8.18 9.36
C LEU A 165 4.35 9.27 8.38
N GLN A 166 5.44 9.98 8.67
CA GLN A 166 5.85 11.14 7.87
C GLN A 166 7.36 11.17 7.59
N THR A 167 7.75 11.38 6.33
CA THR A 167 9.16 11.56 5.96
C THR A 167 10.02 10.40 6.46
N ILE A 168 9.71 9.21 5.97
CA ILE A 168 10.45 7.98 6.27
C ILE A 168 11.15 7.56 4.98
N TYR A 169 12.47 7.58 4.98
CA TYR A 169 13.22 7.44 3.73
C TYR A 169 13.28 6.00 3.19
N THR A 170 12.91 5.00 3.99
CA THR A 170 12.81 3.58 3.56
C THR A 170 11.35 3.09 3.59
N GLY A 171 11.02 2.05 4.37
CA GLY A 171 9.66 1.53 4.52
C GLY A 171 8.89 2.24 5.61
N GLY A 172 7.62 2.54 5.37
CA GLY A 172 6.76 3.22 6.34
C GLY A 172 6.40 2.30 7.51
N SER A 173 5.55 1.31 7.23
CA SER A 173 5.08 0.33 8.21
C SER A 173 5.06 -1.10 7.68
N ILE A 174 5.37 -2.06 8.55
CA ILE A 174 5.32 -3.50 8.27
C ILE A 174 4.51 -4.19 9.36
N PHE A 175 3.48 -4.93 8.95
CA PHE A 175 2.61 -5.71 9.80
C PHE A 175 2.75 -7.20 9.45
N SER A 176 3.24 -7.97 10.42
CA SER A 176 3.56 -9.38 10.23
C SER A 176 3.19 -10.21 11.46
N GLY A 177 2.78 -11.46 11.26
CA GLY A 177 2.35 -12.33 12.36
C GLY A 177 1.31 -11.67 13.26
N LEU A 178 0.26 -11.09 12.69
CA LEU A 178 -0.81 -10.49 13.47
C LEU A 178 -2.00 -11.43 13.59
N THR A 179 -2.68 -11.39 14.73
CA THR A 179 -4.04 -11.96 14.86
C THR A 179 -4.98 -10.95 15.48
N ASN A 180 -6.22 -10.88 14.97
CA ASN A 180 -7.29 -10.02 15.53
C ASN A 180 -6.89 -8.54 15.66
N ALA A 181 -6.13 -8.02 14.71
CA ALA A 181 -5.62 -6.66 14.75
C ALA A 181 -6.59 -5.68 14.09
N ASN A 182 -6.78 -4.51 14.71
CA ASN A 182 -7.59 -3.43 14.17
C ASN A 182 -6.79 -2.11 14.16
N ILE A 183 -6.73 -1.48 12.99
CA ILE A 183 -6.07 -0.20 12.74
C ILE A 183 -7.11 0.75 12.16
N ASP A 184 -7.65 1.66 12.95
CA ASP A 184 -8.79 2.51 12.56
C ASP A 184 -8.38 3.57 11.54
N LEU A 185 -7.25 4.26 11.75
CA LEU A 185 -6.68 5.25 10.84
C LEU A 185 -5.17 5.07 10.72
N LEU A 186 -4.70 4.93 9.48
CA LEU A 186 -3.29 4.97 9.12
C LEU A 186 -3.06 6.03 8.05
N THR A 187 -2.24 7.03 8.36
CA THR A 187 -1.75 8.02 7.40
C THR A 187 -0.27 7.81 7.15
N ALA A 188 0.14 7.78 5.88
CA ALA A 188 1.55 7.71 5.53
C ALA A 188 1.87 8.65 4.37
N ASP A 189 2.90 9.46 4.54
CA ASP A 189 3.23 10.54 3.62
C ASP A 189 4.75 10.73 3.51
N ASP A 190 5.23 10.94 2.28
CA ASP A 190 6.66 11.07 1.95
C ASP A 190 7.48 9.84 2.41
N ILE A 191 7.15 8.68 1.82
CA ILE A 191 7.77 7.38 2.14
C ILE A 191 8.69 6.92 1.01
N GLY A 192 9.89 6.45 1.37
CA GLY A 192 10.82 5.81 0.43
C GLY A 192 11.67 6.78 -0.39
N ASN A 193 11.73 8.05 -0.02
CA ASN A 193 12.35 9.14 -0.80
C ASN A 193 13.90 9.19 -0.70
N THR A 194 14.61 8.07 -0.93
CA THR A 194 16.10 8.02 -0.95
C THR A 194 16.68 8.53 -2.28
N LYS A 195 17.76 9.35 -2.22
CA LYS A 195 18.39 10.00 -3.40
C LYS A 195 19.55 9.22 -4.02
N ARG A 196 20.09 8.19 -3.34
CA ARG A 196 21.36 7.55 -3.74
C ARG A 196 21.29 6.06 -4.06
N PHE A 197 20.23 5.35 -3.70
CA PHE A 197 20.12 3.97 -4.12
C PHE A 197 19.58 3.89 -5.53
N ILE A 198 20.26 3.08 -6.34
CA ILE A 198 19.88 2.62 -7.69
C ILE A 198 18.67 1.65 -7.58
N SER A 199 17.87 1.79 -6.53
CA SER A 199 16.72 0.96 -6.16
C SER A 199 15.90 1.74 -5.14
N ARG A 200 14.92 2.51 -5.63
CA ARG A 200 13.95 3.21 -4.78
C ARG A 200 12.95 2.19 -4.26
N GLN A 201 13.02 1.84 -2.98
CA GLN A 201 12.20 0.78 -2.38
C GLN A 201 11.64 1.27 -1.05
N GLY A 202 10.42 1.79 -1.06
CA GLY A 202 9.74 2.22 0.16
C GLY A 202 8.24 2.05 0.03
N THR A 203 7.75 0.90 0.49
CA THR A 203 6.32 0.67 0.68
C THR A 203 5.84 1.42 1.92
N ALA A 204 4.72 2.13 1.81
CA ALA A 204 4.15 2.86 2.95
C ALA A 204 3.49 1.92 3.97
N VAL A 205 2.71 0.95 3.48
CA VAL A 205 2.08 -0.08 4.31
C VAL A 205 2.28 -1.44 3.70
N ALA A 206 2.90 -2.33 4.47
CA ALA A 206 3.11 -3.72 4.11
C ALA A 206 2.40 -4.64 5.10
N VAL A 207 1.63 -5.60 4.58
CA VAL A 207 1.11 -6.75 5.31
C VAL A 207 1.75 -7.99 4.72
N MET A 208 2.69 -8.59 5.42
CA MET A 208 3.48 -9.68 4.85
C MET A 208 3.93 -10.68 5.91
N THR A 209 4.10 -11.92 5.50
CA THR A 209 4.75 -12.96 6.33
C THR A 209 6.26 -13.01 6.13
N GLU A 210 6.72 -12.64 4.93
CA GLU A 210 8.12 -12.39 4.70
C GLU A 210 8.49 -11.02 5.19
N THR A 211 9.79 -10.82 5.34
CA THR A 211 10.29 -9.49 5.57
C THR A 211 11.63 -9.36 4.89
N LYS A 212 11.68 -9.19 3.57
CA LYS A 212 12.98 -8.89 2.93
C LYS A 212 13.69 -7.70 3.61
N PRO A 213 12.99 -6.66 4.14
CA PRO A 213 13.63 -5.65 4.99
C PRO A 213 13.96 -6.11 6.43
N VAL A 214 13.11 -6.95 7.04
CA VAL A 214 13.18 -7.34 8.47
C VAL A 214 13.91 -8.67 8.68
N SER A 215 14.29 -9.39 7.63
CA SER A 215 15.07 -10.64 7.70
C SER A 215 16.51 -10.42 8.18
N LEU A 216 16.99 -9.18 8.10
CA LEU A 216 18.20 -8.71 8.77
C LEU A 216 17.98 -8.40 10.26
N TRP A 217 16.73 -8.17 10.69
CA TRP A 217 16.35 -7.76 12.05
C TRP A 217 15.81 -8.91 12.91
N TYR A 218 15.10 -9.86 12.29
CA TYR A 218 14.47 -10.98 12.97
C TYR A 218 14.57 -12.25 12.12
N ASN A 219 14.70 -13.39 12.81
CA ASN A 219 14.67 -14.70 12.16
C ASN A 219 13.27 -14.96 11.59
N HIS A 220 13.13 -14.85 10.27
CA HIS A 220 11.85 -15.02 9.57
C HIS A 220 11.19 -16.38 9.84
N SER A 221 11.95 -17.42 10.18
CA SER A 221 11.39 -18.74 10.54
C SER A 221 10.58 -18.74 11.84
N GLY A 222 10.72 -17.70 12.70
CA GLY A 222 9.94 -17.52 13.92
C GLY A 222 8.71 -16.64 13.75
N ILE A 223 8.47 -16.08 12.55
CA ILE A 223 7.28 -15.28 12.27
C ILE A 223 6.11 -16.21 12.04
N LYS A 224 5.06 -16.03 12.83
CA LYS A 224 3.83 -16.81 12.76
C LYS A 224 2.91 -16.27 11.64
N PRO A 225 1.87 -17.01 11.22
CA PRO A 225 0.91 -16.55 10.21
C PRO A 225 0.22 -15.22 10.57
N THR A 226 -0.20 -14.45 9.57
CA THR A 226 -1.03 -13.26 9.75
C THR A 226 -2.48 -13.59 9.41
N ASP A 227 -3.41 -13.34 10.35
CA ASP A 227 -4.82 -13.66 10.18
C ASP A 227 -5.75 -12.65 10.85
N GLY A 228 -6.78 -12.18 10.14
CA GLY A 228 -7.80 -11.29 10.73
C GLY A 228 -7.27 -9.90 11.07
N VAL A 229 -6.72 -9.22 10.05
CA VAL A 229 -6.24 -7.84 10.16
C VAL A 229 -7.24 -6.91 9.49
N VAL A 230 -7.72 -5.91 10.23
CA VAL A 230 -8.67 -4.91 9.74
C VAL A 230 -8.03 -3.52 9.73
N PHE A 231 -8.07 -2.88 8.57
CA PHE A 231 -7.77 -1.46 8.41
C PHE A 231 -9.07 -0.68 8.17
N GLY A 232 -9.36 0.30 9.00
CA GLY A 232 -10.49 1.21 8.84
C GLY A 232 -10.28 2.16 7.66
N VAL A 233 -9.43 3.16 7.84
CA VAL A 233 -9.11 4.15 6.82
C VAL A 233 -7.61 4.23 6.64
N VAL A 234 -7.14 4.04 5.40
CA VAL A 234 -5.74 4.18 5.02
C VAL A 234 -5.62 5.34 4.03
N LYS A 235 -4.74 6.31 4.32
CA LYS A 235 -4.46 7.46 3.43
C LYS A 235 -2.97 7.51 3.15
N LEU A 236 -2.61 7.32 1.88
CA LEU A 236 -1.22 7.22 1.46
C LEU A 236 -0.92 8.28 0.41
N SER A 237 0.17 9.02 0.60
CA SER A 237 0.61 10.01 -0.37
C SER A 237 2.13 10.02 -0.53
N ARG A 238 2.61 10.42 -1.70
CA ARG A 238 4.03 10.66 -1.99
C ARG A 238 4.94 9.46 -1.58
N THR A 239 4.59 8.27 -2.08
CA THR A 239 5.38 7.03 -1.90
C THR A 239 6.23 6.77 -3.14
N THR A 240 7.38 6.09 -3.01
CA THR A 240 8.26 5.82 -4.18
C THR A 240 8.08 4.44 -4.80
N ASP A 241 7.51 3.49 -4.07
CA ASP A 241 7.16 2.14 -4.55
C ASP A 241 5.65 1.89 -4.37
N SER A 242 5.22 0.64 -4.19
CA SER A 242 3.85 0.24 -3.86
C SER A 242 3.37 0.97 -2.60
N ALA A 243 2.25 1.69 -2.66
CA ALA A 243 1.76 2.40 -1.48
C ALA A 243 1.25 1.41 -0.42
N PHE A 244 0.37 0.48 -0.83
CA PHE A 244 -0.13 -0.59 0.02
C PHE A 244 0.17 -1.95 -0.59
N TYR A 245 0.79 -2.83 0.18
CA TYR A 245 1.30 -4.11 -0.32
C TYR A 245 0.93 -5.26 0.62
N THR A 246 0.27 -6.29 0.08
CA THR A 246 -0.05 -7.53 0.82
C THR A 246 0.60 -8.74 0.16
N HIS A 247 1.29 -9.59 0.91
CA HIS A 247 2.19 -10.57 0.32
C HIS A 247 2.50 -11.81 1.18
N ASP A 248 2.66 -12.99 0.56
CA ASP A 248 3.03 -14.24 1.23
C ASP A 248 3.97 -15.13 0.37
N ASP A 249 5.13 -14.59 -0.03
CA ASP A 249 6.14 -15.29 -0.86
C ASP A 249 6.62 -16.63 -0.26
N PHE A 250 6.59 -16.77 1.07
CA PHE A 250 7.05 -17.98 1.77
C PHE A 250 5.92 -18.99 2.06
N GLY A 251 4.67 -18.68 1.72
CA GLY A 251 3.52 -19.55 1.99
C GLY A 251 3.32 -19.86 3.48
N THR A 252 3.76 -18.95 4.34
CA THR A 252 3.67 -19.07 5.81
C THR A 252 2.33 -18.59 6.35
N GLY A 253 1.49 -17.99 5.49
CA GLY A 253 0.07 -17.72 5.73
C GLY A 253 -0.22 -16.25 5.98
N VAL A 254 -0.75 -15.57 4.96
CA VAL A 254 -1.50 -14.31 5.11
C VAL A 254 -2.96 -14.55 4.76
N THR A 255 -3.85 -14.42 5.73
CA THR A 255 -5.29 -14.69 5.56
C THR A 255 -6.16 -13.57 6.15
N ASN A 256 -7.36 -13.40 5.61
CA ASN A 256 -8.39 -12.51 6.17
C ASN A 256 -7.89 -11.07 6.42
N VAL A 257 -7.37 -10.42 5.38
CA VAL A 257 -6.98 -9.01 5.41
C VAL A 257 -8.14 -8.17 4.88
N HIS A 258 -8.69 -7.27 5.71
CA HIS A 258 -9.82 -6.41 5.33
C HIS A 258 -9.44 -4.94 5.43
N VAL A 259 -9.50 -4.23 4.31
CA VAL A 259 -9.32 -2.77 4.24
C VAL A 259 -10.66 -2.12 3.90
N LYS A 260 -11.27 -1.40 4.84
CA LYS A 260 -12.57 -0.77 4.60
C LYS A 260 -12.44 0.38 3.60
N ARG A 261 -11.45 1.26 3.77
CA ARG A 261 -11.19 2.32 2.81
C ARG A 261 -9.70 2.60 2.66
N ILE A 262 -9.23 2.64 1.43
CA ILE A 262 -7.90 3.12 1.09
C ILE A 262 -7.97 4.25 0.07
N SER A 263 -7.21 5.31 0.31
CA SER A 263 -7.00 6.43 -0.59
C SER A 263 -5.50 6.57 -0.85
N VAL A 264 -5.12 6.55 -2.11
CA VAL A 264 -3.73 6.68 -2.57
C VAL A 264 -3.62 7.87 -3.50
N ASP A 265 -2.71 8.78 -3.21
CA ASP A 265 -2.32 9.88 -4.08
C ASP A 265 -0.79 9.91 -4.18
N THR A 266 -0.28 9.02 -5.03
CA THR A 266 1.15 8.76 -5.11
C THR A 266 1.63 8.84 -6.55
N SER A 267 2.92 9.02 -6.70
CA SER A 267 3.61 8.86 -7.96
C SER A 267 4.58 7.66 -7.85
N GLY A 268 4.38 6.80 -6.86
CA GLY A 268 5.03 5.50 -6.73
C GLY A 268 4.54 4.50 -7.76
N LYS A 269 5.15 3.30 -7.75
CA LYS A 269 4.89 2.24 -8.73
C LYS A 269 3.43 1.79 -8.73
N ASP A 270 2.98 1.18 -7.64
CA ASP A 270 1.64 0.59 -7.53
C ASP A 270 0.84 1.32 -6.44
N GLY A 271 -0.44 1.56 -6.66
CA GLY A 271 -1.32 2.13 -5.64
C GLY A 271 -1.57 1.10 -4.54
N CYS A 272 -2.28 0.03 -4.90
CA CYS A 272 -2.49 -1.13 -4.06
C CYS A 272 -2.04 -2.39 -4.79
N LYS A 273 -1.28 -3.25 -4.13
CA LYS A 273 -0.86 -4.52 -4.72
C LYS A 273 -1.05 -5.66 -3.72
N THR A 274 -1.64 -6.75 -4.20
CA THR A 274 -1.59 -8.04 -3.54
C THR A 274 -0.74 -8.97 -4.39
N ARG A 275 0.27 -9.61 -3.79
CA ARG A 275 1.20 -10.51 -4.49
C ARG A 275 1.04 -11.92 -3.97
N ASN A 276 1.06 -12.89 -4.89
CA ASN A 276 0.94 -14.34 -4.70
C ASN A 276 1.03 -14.87 -3.24
N GLY A 277 0.04 -15.67 -2.84
CA GLY A 277 0.01 -16.37 -1.55
C GLY A 277 -1.13 -15.94 -0.59
N PRO A 278 -1.41 -14.64 -0.37
CA PRO A 278 -2.49 -14.23 0.51
C PRO A 278 -3.84 -14.76 0.05
N THR A 279 -4.70 -15.10 1.02
CA THR A 279 -6.07 -15.58 0.77
C THR A 279 -7.10 -14.78 1.55
N TYR A 280 -8.28 -14.58 0.98
CA TYR A 280 -9.37 -13.81 1.58
C TYR A 280 -8.98 -12.35 1.84
N VAL A 281 -8.53 -11.65 0.80
CA VAL A 281 -8.24 -10.21 0.86
C VAL A 281 -9.50 -9.44 0.45
N ARG A 282 -9.92 -8.49 1.28
CA ARG A 282 -11.12 -7.68 1.05
C ARG A 282 -10.81 -6.20 1.08
N PHE A 283 -11.26 -5.47 0.06
CA PHE A 283 -11.28 -4.01 0.05
C PHE A 283 -12.74 -3.51 -0.10
N ASP A 284 -13.29 -2.72 0.83
CA ASP A 284 -14.65 -2.17 0.57
C ASP A 284 -14.57 -0.99 -0.40
N THR A 285 -13.55 -0.14 -0.29
CA THR A 285 -13.32 0.99 -1.22
C THR A 285 -11.84 1.25 -1.45
N VAL A 286 -11.44 1.27 -2.72
CA VAL A 286 -10.11 1.68 -3.19
C VAL A 286 -10.26 2.97 -4.01
N VAL A 287 -9.53 4.02 -3.62
CA VAL A 287 -9.40 5.25 -4.39
C VAL A 287 -7.93 5.47 -4.70
N THR A 288 -7.53 5.47 -5.96
CA THR A 288 -6.18 5.82 -6.39
C THR A 288 -6.27 7.04 -7.30
N ASN A 289 -5.88 8.20 -6.81
CA ASN A 289 -5.95 9.46 -7.54
C ASN A 289 -4.83 9.61 -8.57
N LYS A 290 -3.66 9.08 -8.25
CA LYS A 290 -2.43 9.09 -9.06
C LYS A 290 -1.59 7.87 -8.73
N THR A 291 -0.90 7.37 -9.74
CA THR A 291 0.14 6.32 -9.64
C THR A 291 0.95 6.28 -10.95
N SER A 292 2.15 5.72 -10.91
CA SER A 292 2.98 5.65 -12.11
C SER A 292 2.79 4.39 -12.93
N LEU A 293 2.53 3.24 -12.29
CA LEU A 293 2.35 1.99 -13.03
C LEU A 293 0.96 1.40 -12.84
N ARG A 294 0.54 1.07 -11.62
CA ARG A 294 -0.74 0.38 -11.39
C ARG A 294 -1.61 1.08 -10.38
N GLY A 295 -2.91 1.17 -10.66
CA GLY A 295 -3.91 1.62 -9.69
C GLY A 295 -4.17 0.58 -8.61
N LEU A 296 -4.55 -0.62 -9.06
CA LEU A 296 -4.77 -1.81 -8.24
C LEU A 296 -4.22 -3.03 -8.97
N ASP A 297 -3.40 -3.82 -8.28
CA ASP A 297 -2.76 -5.05 -8.79
C ASP A 297 -3.12 -6.24 -7.89
N ILE A 298 -3.84 -7.22 -8.42
CA ILE A 298 -4.37 -8.35 -7.66
C ILE A 298 -3.73 -9.65 -8.13
N GLU A 299 -2.98 -10.28 -7.22
CA GLU A 299 -2.42 -11.62 -7.40
C GLU A 299 -2.79 -12.58 -6.26
N SER A 300 -3.75 -12.20 -5.41
CA SER A 300 -4.19 -12.99 -4.25
C SER A 300 -5.47 -13.75 -4.52
N ASN A 301 -5.61 -14.90 -3.86
CA ASN A 301 -6.77 -15.78 -3.97
C ASN A 301 -7.94 -15.27 -3.12
N HIS A 302 -9.17 -15.53 -3.57
CA HIS A 302 -10.40 -15.11 -2.88
C HIS A 302 -10.45 -13.60 -2.61
N THR A 303 -10.10 -12.79 -3.61
CA THR A 303 -10.06 -11.33 -3.45
C THR A 303 -11.42 -10.70 -3.75
N THR A 304 -11.95 -9.89 -2.84
CA THR A 304 -13.20 -9.16 -3.03
C THR A 304 -12.97 -7.67 -2.91
N VAL A 305 -13.54 -6.91 -3.85
CA VAL A 305 -13.45 -5.45 -3.87
C VAL A 305 -14.84 -4.85 -4.09
N GLY A 306 -15.27 -3.97 -3.19
CA GLY A 306 -16.55 -3.26 -3.32
C GLY A 306 -16.50 -2.23 -4.43
N THR A 307 -15.89 -1.08 -4.14
CA THR A 307 -15.74 0.04 -5.10
C THR A 307 -14.27 0.32 -5.41
N VAL A 308 -13.95 0.50 -6.69
CA VAL A 308 -12.63 0.93 -7.17
C VAL A 308 -12.80 2.22 -7.97
N ASN A 309 -12.10 3.29 -7.58
CA ASN A 309 -11.95 4.50 -8.38
C ASN A 309 -10.47 4.77 -8.60
N VAL A 310 -10.00 4.61 -9.82
CA VAL A 310 -8.61 4.86 -10.22
C VAL A 310 -8.58 5.99 -11.23
N SER A 311 -7.68 6.94 -11.03
CA SER A 311 -7.46 8.07 -11.92
C SER A 311 -5.97 8.33 -12.11
N ASN A 312 -5.60 8.95 -13.23
CA ASN A 312 -4.26 9.47 -13.54
C ASN A 312 -3.14 8.43 -13.35
N VAL A 313 -3.21 7.36 -14.14
CA VAL A 313 -2.20 6.30 -14.19
C VAL A 313 -1.24 6.56 -15.35
N GLY A 314 0.02 6.13 -15.23
CA GLY A 314 1.07 6.49 -16.19
C GLY A 314 1.67 7.86 -15.89
N TYR A 315 1.51 8.35 -14.66
CA TYR A 315 1.99 9.65 -14.26
C TYR A 315 3.52 9.65 -14.04
N ASP A 316 4.20 10.76 -14.34
CA ASP A 316 5.62 10.93 -14.05
C ASP A 316 5.88 11.00 -12.52
N ALA A 317 6.17 9.84 -11.95
CA ALA A 317 6.68 9.60 -10.61
C ALA A 317 7.66 10.66 -10.10
N VAL A 318 8.67 10.87 -10.94
CA VAL A 318 9.97 11.37 -10.55
C VAL A 318 10.04 12.88 -10.77
N GLY A 319 9.38 13.37 -11.83
CA GLY A 319 9.11 14.78 -12.09
C GLY A 319 8.44 15.47 -10.90
N ASP A 320 7.34 14.88 -10.41
CA ASP A 320 6.54 15.46 -9.33
C ASP A 320 7.25 15.45 -7.98
N ILE A 321 7.93 14.36 -7.62
CA ILE A 321 8.60 14.25 -6.32
C ILE A 321 9.87 15.11 -6.27
N LEU A 322 10.59 15.23 -7.38
CA LEU A 322 11.87 15.96 -7.42
C LEU A 322 11.71 17.46 -7.75
N GLY A 323 10.53 17.89 -8.20
CA GLY A 323 10.31 19.27 -8.67
C GLY A 323 11.04 19.60 -9.98
N HIS A 324 11.53 18.57 -10.69
CA HIS A 324 12.14 18.67 -12.02
C HIS A 324 11.99 17.32 -12.74
N PRO A 325 11.92 17.29 -14.09
CA PRO A 325 11.87 16.05 -14.86
C PRO A 325 13.01 15.12 -14.45
N ALA A 326 12.76 13.82 -14.35
CA ALA A 326 13.80 12.85 -14.05
C ALA A 326 14.94 12.93 -15.07
N PRO A 327 16.19 13.23 -14.68
CA PRO A 327 17.31 13.06 -15.59
C PRO A 327 17.52 11.56 -15.82
N TYR A 328 17.20 11.11 -17.01
CA TYR A 328 17.49 9.78 -17.52
C TYR A 328 18.97 9.68 -17.87
N THR A 329 19.80 9.15 -16.98
CA THR A 329 21.10 8.60 -17.39
C THR A 329 21.47 7.41 -16.51
N GLY A 330 21.20 6.21 -17.00
CA GLY A 330 21.97 5.01 -16.65
C GLY A 330 21.14 3.86 -16.08
N GLY A 331 21.00 2.79 -16.86
CA GLY A 331 21.02 1.39 -16.41
C GLY A 331 20.19 0.95 -15.20
N ASP A 332 19.17 1.70 -14.79
CA ASP A 332 18.41 1.40 -13.58
C ASP A 332 17.31 0.38 -13.87
N GLY A 333 17.73 -0.89 -13.99
CA GLY A 333 16.85 -2.03 -14.22
C GLY A 333 15.93 -2.40 -13.06
N THR A 334 15.84 -1.57 -12.02
CA THR A 334 14.99 -1.80 -10.83
C THR A 334 13.73 -0.95 -10.80
N ASN A 335 13.63 0.06 -11.67
CA ASN A 335 12.41 0.83 -11.81
C ASN A 335 11.46 0.06 -12.74
N GLU A 336 10.69 -0.90 -12.21
CA GLU A 336 9.70 -1.66 -12.97
C GLU A 336 8.66 -0.74 -13.65
N SER A 337 8.51 0.50 -13.18
CA SER A 337 7.73 1.56 -13.84
C SER A 337 8.33 2.04 -15.17
N ALA A 338 9.64 1.91 -15.37
CA ALA A 338 10.33 2.21 -16.62
C ALA A 338 10.29 1.06 -17.64
N GLN A 339 9.71 -0.10 -17.28
CA GLN A 339 9.80 -1.33 -18.07
C GLN A 339 8.46 -1.92 -18.51
N THR A 340 7.31 -1.35 -18.11
CA THR A 340 6.01 -1.98 -18.37
C THR A 340 4.89 -0.99 -18.75
N ASP A 341 3.80 -1.53 -19.28
CA ASP A 341 2.56 -0.83 -19.65
C ASP A 341 1.84 -0.33 -18.38
N PRO A 342 1.46 0.96 -18.26
CA PRO A 342 0.62 1.43 -17.15
C PRO A 342 -0.77 0.79 -17.16
N GLN A 343 -1.33 0.48 -15.99
CA GLN A 343 -2.62 -0.21 -15.84
C GLN A 343 -3.51 0.37 -14.75
N GLY A 344 -4.80 0.62 -15.04
CA GLY A 344 -5.77 0.97 -14.00
C GLY A 344 -5.98 -0.17 -13.00
N LEU A 345 -6.28 -1.36 -13.53
CA LEU A 345 -6.47 -2.60 -12.77
C LEU A 345 -5.72 -3.76 -13.44
N VAL A 346 -4.98 -4.53 -12.65
CA VAL A 346 -4.36 -5.79 -13.06
C VAL A 346 -4.89 -6.94 -12.20
N ILE A 347 -5.25 -8.04 -12.85
CA ILE A 347 -5.58 -9.31 -12.20
C ILE A 347 -4.73 -10.40 -12.84
N SER A 348 -3.90 -11.07 -12.04
CA SER A 348 -3.01 -12.14 -12.49
C SER A 348 -2.92 -13.27 -11.47
N THR A 349 -2.67 -14.48 -11.95
CA THR A 349 -2.27 -15.66 -11.16
C THR A 349 -3.04 -15.86 -9.84
N CYS A 350 -4.37 -15.86 -9.88
CA CYS A 350 -5.23 -16.01 -8.69
C CYS A 350 -6.39 -17.00 -8.90
N SER A 351 -7.11 -17.35 -7.83
CA SER A 351 -8.29 -18.23 -7.91
C SER A 351 -9.53 -17.46 -8.34
N ASP A 352 -10.05 -16.58 -7.51
CA ASP A 352 -11.34 -15.91 -7.68
C ASP A 352 -11.24 -14.46 -7.23
N VAL A 353 -11.69 -13.58 -8.13
CA VAL A 353 -11.70 -12.13 -7.90
C VAL A 353 -13.08 -11.59 -8.24
N SER A 354 -13.65 -10.82 -7.32
CA SER A 354 -14.91 -10.11 -7.54
C SER A 354 -14.74 -8.63 -7.27
N VAL A 355 -15.11 -7.80 -8.23
CA VAL A 355 -15.13 -6.34 -8.09
C VAL A 355 -16.51 -5.81 -8.47
N ALA A 356 -17.21 -5.23 -7.50
CA ALA A 356 -18.63 -4.88 -7.67
C ALA A 356 -18.85 -3.59 -8.47
N ASN A 357 -18.00 -2.58 -8.31
CA ASN A 357 -18.08 -1.34 -9.09
C ASN A 357 -16.69 -0.74 -9.35
N ILE A 358 -16.35 -0.53 -10.62
CA ILE A 358 -15.08 0.01 -11.07
C ILE A 358 -15.31 1.32 -11.82
N THR A 359 -14.49 2.32 -11.56
CA THR A 359 -14.33 3.51 -12.39
C THR A 359 -12.83 3.73 -12.59
N ILE A 360 -12.38 3.65 -13.84
CA ILE A 360 -10.97 3.91 -14.21
C ILE A 360 -10.97 5.06 -15.20
N ASN A 361 -10.21 6.12 -14.92
CA ASN A 361 -10.11 7.30 -15.77
C ASN A 361 -8.65 7.69 -16.02
N HIS A 362 -8.35 8.23 -17.19
CA HIS A 362 -7.04 8.83 -17.50
C HIS A 362 -5.87 7.86 -17.29
N VAL A 363 -5.87 6.72 -18.00
CA VAL A 363 -4.71 5.82 -18.04
C VAL A 363 -3.88 6.16 -19.26
N ARG A 364 -2.74 6.80 -19.01
CA ARG A 364 -1.88 7.33 -20.07
C ARG A 364 -0.75 6.38 -20.40
N ASP A 365 -0.19 6.57 -21.59
CA ASP A 365 1.06 5.95 -21.97
C ASP A 365 2.15 6.32 -20.96
N SER A 366 3.06 5.38 -20.72
CA SER A 366 4.21 5.68 -19.88
C SER A 366 5.04 6.76 -20.59
N PRO A 367 5.26 7.93 -19.96
CA PRO A 367 6.10 8.99 -20.54
C PRO A 367 7.56 8.55 -20.69
N TYR A 368 7.90 7.37 -20.16
CA TYR A 368 9.25 6.82 -20.09
C TYR A 368 9.49 5.67 -21.05
N SER A 369 8.67 4.61 -20.97
CA SER A 369 8.85 3.42 -21.80
C SER A 369 8.15 3.54 -23.15
N GLY A 370 7.23 4.50 -23.30
CA GLY A 370 6.27 4.53 -24.41
C GLY A 370 5.30 3.34 -24.40
N GLY A 371 5.25 2.59 -23.29
CA GLY A 371 4.32 1.47 -23.10
C GLY A 371 2.87 1.97 -23.01
N GLU A 372 1.96 1.22 -23.61
CA GLU A 372 0.56 1.61 -23.77
C GLU A 372 -0.19 1.64 -22.44
N GLY A 373 -0.96 2.70 -22.18
CA GLY A 373 -1.79 2.81 -20.98
C GLY A 373 -3.08 1.98 -21.06
N HIS A 374 -3.22 0.90 -20.27
CA HIS A 374 -4.40 0.02 -20.31
C HIS A 374 -5.37 0.25 -19.15
N GLY A 375 -6.68 0.27 -19.41
CA GLY A 375 -7.69 0.35 -18.35
C GLY A 375 -7.64 -0.86 -17.41
N ILE A 376 -8.10 -2.01 -17.90
CA ILE A 376 -8.13 -3.28 -17.18
C ILE A 376 -7.30 -4.32 -17.92
N ARG A 377 -6.43 -5.04 -17.20
CA ARG A 377 -5.64 -6.16 -17.72
C ARG A 377 -5.86 -7.43 -16.90
N LEU A 378 -6.34 -8.48 -17.55
CA LEU A 378 -6.54 -9.81 -16.97
C LEU A 378 -5.54 -10.79 -17.58
N TYR A 379 -4.80 -11.54 -16.78
CA TYR A 379 -3.82 -12.53 -17.25
C TYR A 379 -4.20 -13.98 -16.93
N SER A 380 -4.60 -14.27 -15.70
CA SER A 380 -4.97 -15.64 -15.31
C SER A 380 -5.72 -15.61 -13.99
N ALA A 381 -6.92 -16.18 -13.97
CA ALA A 381 -7.71 -16.38 -12.78
C ALA A 381 -8.68 -17.56 -12.97
N SER A 382 -9.07 -18.28 -11.92
CA SER A 382 -10.10 -19.34 -12.08
C SER A 382 -11.49 -18.77 -12.34
N ALA A 383 -11.85 -17.65 -11.70
CA ALA A 383 -13.10 -16.93 -11.88
C ALA A 383 -12.94 -15.42 -11.65
N VAL A 384 -13.49 -14.58 -12.52
CA VAL A 384 -13.46 -13.11 -12.37
C VAL A 384 -14.85 -12.54 -12.61
N THR A 385 -15.34 -11.72 -11.66
CA THR A 385 -16.57 -10.93 -11.84
C THR A 385 -16.25 -9.44 -11.73
N LEU A 386 -16.55 -8.66 -12.77
CA LEU A 386 -16.26 -7.22 -12.81
C LEU A 386 -17.46 -6.43 -13.34
N THR A 387 -17.81 -5.32 -12.69
CA THR A 387 -18.76 -4.34 -13.23
C THR A 387 -18.20 -2.93 -13.10
N GLY A 388 -18.33 -2.10 -14.13
CA GLY A 388 -17.86 -0.71 -14.05
C GLY A 388 -17.66 0.00 -15.37
N SER A 389 -16.88 1.09 -15.35
CA SER A 389 -16.54 1.90 -16.51
C SER A 389 -15.04 2.22 -16.60
N VAL A 390 -14.54 2.30 -17.83
CA VAL A 390 -13.17 2.73 -18.16
C VAL A 390 -13.25 3.89 -19.15
N THR A 391 -12.56 4.99 -18.85
CA THR A 391 -12.54 6.19 -19.69
C THR A 391 -11.14 6.80 -19.89
N ASP A 392 -10.93 7.43 -21.05
CA ASP A 392 -9.68 8.13 -21.41
C ASP A 392 -8.43 7.27 -21.20
N THR A 393 -8.25 6.26 -22.06
CA THR A 393 -7.08 5.39 -22.05
C THR A 393 -6.31 5.48 -23.38
N ASP A 394 -4.99 5.61 -23.30
CA ASP A 394 -4.12 5.70 -24.49
C ASP A 394 -3.98 4.32 -25.18
N GLY A 395 -3.98 3.24 -24.40
CA GLY A 395 -4.05 1.86 -24.85
C GLY A 395 -5.48 1.26 -24.76
N ASN A 396 -5.57 -0.06 -24.62
CA ASN A 396 -6.85 -0.78 -24.57
C ASN A 396 -7.65 -0.51 -23.28
N GLY A 397 -8.97 -0.36 -23.41
CA GLY A 397 -9.87 -0.24 -22.25
C GLY A 397 -9.94 -1.52 -21.42
N LEU A 398 -10.09 -2.67 -22.07
CA LEU A 398 -10.03 -4.02 -21.48
C LEU A 398 -9.11 -4.91 -22.31
N ARG A 399 -8.13 -5.53 -21.65
CA ARG A 399 -7.23 -6.52 -22.24
C ARG A 399 -7.28 -7.82 -21.46
N MET A 400 -7.60 -8.90 -22.14
CA MET A 400 -7.64 -10.25 -21.59
C MET A 400 -6.57 -11.09 -22.28
N ALA A 401 -5.67 -11.64 -21.48
CA ALA A 401 -4.74 -12.69 -21.86
C ALA A 401 -5.00 -13.89 -20.93
N GLY A 402 -4.84 -15.10 -21.44
CA GLY A 402 -4.82 -16.34 -20.64
C GLY A 402 -6.15 -17.01 -20.32
N SER A 403 -6.09 -18.03 -19.46
CA SER A 403 -7.13 -19.06 -19.27
C SER A 403 -7.99 -18.83 -18.02
N SER A 404 -9.07 -18.05 -18.16
CA SER A 404 -9.96 -17.70 -17.04
C SER A 404 -11.45 -17.90 -17.35
N ASN A 405 -12.28 -18.23 -16.34
CA ASN A 405 -13.73 -17.98 -16.45
C ASN A 405 -13.97 -16.52 -16.11
N VAL A 406 -14.50 -15.72 -17.04
CA VAL A 406 -14.70 -14.28 -16.82
C VAL A 406 -16.15 -13.92 -17.03
N THR A 407 -16.76 -13.25 -16.05
CA THR A 407 -18.03 -12.52 -16.20
C THR A 407 -17.73 -11.03 -16.05
N ALA A 408 -17.76 -10.27 -17.14
CA ALA A 408 -17.44 -8.85 -17.11
C ALA A 408 -18.57 -8.01 -17.73
N ASN A 409 -19.09 -7.05 -16.97
CA ASN A 409 -20.06 -6.05 -17.40
C ASN A 409 -19.40 -4.66 -17.37
N VAL A 410 -18.65 -4.31 -18.42
CA VAL A 410 -17.80 -3.11 -18.44
C VAL A 410 -18.26 -2.15 -19.53
N THR A 411 -18.45 -0.89 -19.16
CA THR A 411 -18.69 0.21 -20.11
C THR A 411 -17.37 0.89 -20.45
N VAL A 412 -16.96 0.87 -21.72
CA VAL A 412 -15.75 1.57 -22.17
C VAL A 412 -16.17 2.83 -22.92
N VAL A 413 -15.71 3.99 -22.45
CA VAL A 413 -16.00 5.30 -23.04
C VAL A 413 -14.69 5.94 -23.46
N ASP A 414 -14.55 6.39 -24.70
CA ASP A 414 -13.37 7.19 -25.13
C ASP A 414 -12.01 6.48 -24.95
N ALA A 415 -11.95 5.16 -25.14
CA ALA A 415 -10.66 4.46 -25.25
C ALA A 415 -10.10 4.67 -26.65
N CYS A 416 -8.78 4.81 -26.76
CA CYS A 416 -7.99 4.74 -28.00
C CYS A 416 -7.69 6.09 -28.67
N ARG A 417 -6.92 6.96 -28.00
CA ARG A 417 -6.23 8.05 -28.68
C ARG A 417 -4.95 7.50 -29.36
N ASN A 418 -4.81 7.71 -30.66
CA ASN A 418 -3.55 7.71 -31.44
C ASN A 418 -2.76 6.40 -31.72
N HIS A 419 -3.23 5.19 -31.38
CA HIS A 419 -2.53 3.95 -31.76
C HIS A 419 -3.31 3.10 -32.78
N ASN A 420 -2.62 2.54 -33.80
CA ASN A 420 -3.26 1.82 -34.91
C ASN A 420 -3.81 0.42 -34.55
N ASN A 421 -3.49 -0.08 -33.35
CA ASN A 421 -3.84 -1.43 -32.90
C ASN A 421 -4.75 -1.44 -31.66
N THR A 422 -5.13 -0.28 -31.14
CA THR A 422 -5.93 -0.16 -29.93
C THR A 422 -7.36 -0.61 -30.20
N VAL A 423 -7.91 -1.37 -29.26
CA VAL A 423 -9.30 -1.83 -29.29
C VAL A 423 -9.91 -1.67 -27.89
N MET A 424 -11.24 -1.55 -27.82
CA MET A 424 -11.91 -1.36 -26.53
C MET A 424 -11.88 -2.62 -25.69
N ALA A 425 -12.01 -3.78 -26.34
CA ALA A 425 -11.75 -5.08 -25.74
C ALA A 425 -10.86 -5.94 -26.64
N TYR A 426 -9.75 -6.40 -26.07
CA TYR A 426 -8.79 -7.27 -26.73
C TYR A 426 -8.69 -8.61 -26.00
N SER A 427 -8.85 -9.72 -26.73
CA SER A 427 -8.61 -11.06 -26.20
C SER A 427 -7.51 -11.75 -27.01
N VAL A 428 -6.48 -12.25 -26.32
CA VAL A 428 -5.39 -13.05 -26.90
C VAL A 428 -5.20 -14.37 -26.16
N SER A 429 -4.91 -15.46 -26.88
CA SER A 429 -4.28 -16.62 -26.27
C SER A 429 -2.86 -16.29 -25.84
N ASP A 430 -2.49 -16.63 -24.62
CA ASP A 430 -1.11 -16.59 -24.11
C ASP A 430 -0.31 -17.87 -24.42
N GLY A 431 -0.86 -18.76 -25.26
CA GLY A 431 -0.25 -20.05 -25.57
C GLY A 431 -0.48 -21.14 -24.52
N LEU A 432 -1.19 -20.87 -23.41
CA LEU A 432 -1.46 -21.84 -22.33
C LEU A 432 -2.77 -22.65 -22.51
N GLY A 433 -3.42 -22.55 -23.67
CA GLY A 433 -4.59 -23.39 -24.02
C GLY A 433 -5.95 -22.76 -23.75
N LEU A 434 -7.00 -23.48 -24.17
CA LEU A 434 -8.37 -23.01 -24.41
C LEU A 434 -8.98 -22.21 -23.24
N SER A 435 -9.50 -21.02 -23.56
CA SER A 435 -10.32 -20.19 -22.67
C SER A 435 -11.50 -20.98 -22.09
N LYS A 436 -11.75 -20.86 -20.78
CA LYS A 436 -12.99 -21.35 -20.16
C LYS A 436 -14.13 -20.36 -20.44
N ASN A 437 -15.39 -20.74 -20.14
CA ASN A 437 -16.59 -19.96 -20.43
C ASN A 437 -16.47 -18.49 -19.98
N CYS A 438 -16.33 -17.57 -20.95
CA CYS A 438 -16.35 -16.13 -20.70
C CYS A 438 -17.70 -15.57 -21.12
N GLN A 439 -18.35 -14.79 -20.26
CA GLN A 439 -19.49 -13.93 -20.57
C GLN A 439 -19.06 -12.47 -20.47
N LEU A 440 -19.15 -11.76 -21.59
CA LEU A 440 -18.72 -10.37 -21.69
C LEU A 440 -19.88 -9.51 -22.17
N THR A 441 -20.32 -8.56 -21.32
CA THR A 441 -21.25 -7.49 -21.69
C THR A 441 -20.48 -6.19 -21.77
N LEU A 442 -20.31 -5.68 -22.99
CA LEU A 442 -19.65 -4.40 -23.24
C LEU A 442 -20.67 -3.39 -23.72
N ALA A 443 -20.70 -2.22 -23.09
CA ALA A 443 -21.34 -1.02 -23.63
C ALA A 443 -20.26 -0.04 -24.08
N VAL A 444 -20.41 0.49 -25.29
CA VAL A 444 -19.40 1.34 -25.93
C VAL A 444 -20.01 2.70 -26.25
N SER A 445 -19.27 3.77 -25.94
CA SER A 445 -19.57 5.14 -26.38
C SER A 445 -18.29 5.82 -26.88
N GLU A 446 -18.23 6.16 -28.16
CA GLU A 446 -17.15 6.96 -28.77
C GLU A 446 -17.56 8.45 -28.77
N THR A 447 -16.65 9.35 -28.39
CA THR A 447 -16.92 10.80 -28.32
C THR A 447 -15.94 11.66 -29.13
N GLY A 448 -15.18 11.09 -30.09
CA GLY A 448 -14.19 11.81 -30.92
C GLY A 448 -13.67 11.01 -32.13
N THR A 449 -12.72 11.59 -32.89
CA THR A 449 -12.01 10.97 -34.05
C THR A 449 -10.50 10.87 -33.77
N PRO A 450 -9.76 9.83 -34.23
CA PRO A 450 -10.04 8.97 -35.38
C PRO A 450 -10.56 7.57 -35.02
N SER A 451 -11.24 6.99 -36.01
CA SER A 451 -11.85 5.67 -36.04
C SER A 451 -10.98 4.57 -35.41
N VAL A 452 -11.46 4.00 -34.30
CA VAL A 452 -10.97 2.72 -33.81
C VAL A 452 -11.23 1.66 -34.90
N PRO A 453 -10.23 0.85 -35.33
CA PRO A 453 -10.43 -0.10 -36.42
C PRO A 453 -11.43 -1.21 -36.05
N TYR A 454 -11.56 -1.53 -34.75
CA TYR A 454 -12.48 -2.53 -34.19
C TYR A 454 -12.89 -2.15 -32.76
N ALA A 455 -14.16 -2.37 -32.37
CA ALA A 455 -14.54 -2.25 -30.96
C ALA A 455 -14.12 -3.49 -30.15
N VAL A 456 -14.13 -4.67 -30.78
CA VAL A 456 -13.71 -5.93 -30.17
C VAL A 456 -12.81 -6.68 -31.15
N ARG A 457 -11.66 -7.14 -30.66
CA ARG A 457 -10.76 -8.03 -31.40
C ARG A 457 -10.48 -9.31 -30.61
N LEU A 458 -10.69 -10.44 -31.29
CA LEU A 458 -10.49 -11.79 -30.76
C LEU A 458 -9.38 -12.48 -31.57
N ASP A 459 -8.27 -12.86 -30.92
CA ASP A 459 -7.15 -13.57 -31.56
C ASP A 459 -6.98 -15.00 -30.98
N SER A 460 -6.75 -15.99 -31.87
CA SER A 460 -6.45 -17.43 -31.69
C SER A 460 -6.82 -18.15 -30.37
N GLY A 461 -7.52 -19.30 -30.45
CA GLY A 461 -7.71 -20.26 -29.33
C GLY A 461 -9.08 -20.28 -28.62
N CYS A 462 -10.17 -19.95 -29.31
CA CYS A 462 -11.43 -19.52 -28.67
C CYS A 462 -12.42 -20.64 -28.26
N GLY A 463 -12.96 -20.47 -27.04
CA GLY A 463 -14.21 -21.01 -26.50
C GLY A 463 -14.99 -19.92 -25.72
N ILE A 464 -14.98 -18.68 -26.23
CA ILE A 464 -15.58 -17.49 -25.61
C ILE A 464 -17.02 -17.32 -26.12
N THR A 465 -17.97 -17.03 -25.22
CA THR A 465 -19.36 -16.63 -25.55
C THR A 465 -19.57 -15.15 -25.19
N ALA A 466 -19.46 -14.24 -26.15
CA ALA A 466 -19.48 -12.79 -25.87
C ALA A 466 -20.80 -12.14 -26.31
N ASN A 467 -21.50 -11.47 -25.38
CA ASN A 467 -22.68 -10.66 -25.68
C ASN A 467 -22.30 -9.18 -25.78
N VAL A 468 -21.85 -8.74 -26.97
CA VAL A 468 -21.42 -7.35 -27.17
C VAL A 468 -22.64 -6.46 -27.47
N THR A 469 -22.98 -5.54 -26.56
CA THR A 469 -24.09 -4.59 -26.75
C THR A 469 -23.56 -3.21 -27.09
N CYS A 470 -23.45 -2.90 -28.38
CA CYS A 470 -23.00 -1.58 -28.82
C CYS A 470 -24.13 -0.57 -28.66
N ASN A 471 -23.90 0.55 -27.97
CA ASN A 471 -24.90 1.62 -27.83
C ASN A 471 -24.58 2.74 -28.84
N PRO A 472 -25.32 2.85 -29.97
CA PRO A 472 -24.96 3.72 -31.07
C PRO A 472 -25.40 5.15 -30.75
N LEU A 473 -24.54 5.94 -30.11
CA LEU A 473 -24.73 7.40 -30.10
C LEU A 473 -24.00 8.07 -31.28
N GLN A 474 -22.94 7.47 -31.86
CA GLN A 474 -22.20 8.08 -32.99
C GLN A 474 -21.53 7.11 -33.98
N PHE A 475 -21.79 5.80 -33.95
CA PHE A 475 -21.26 4.91 -35.00
C PHE A 475 -22.03 5.13 -36.32
N THR A 476 -21.40 5.79 -37.29
CA THR A 476 -21.97 5.94 -38.64
C THR A 476 -21.97 4.64 -39.44
N ASN A 477 -21.26 3.60 -38.98
CA ASN A 477 -21.19 2.26 -39.56
C ASN A 477 -21.31 1.18 -38.48
N SER A 478 -21.75 -0.03 -38.85
CA SER A 478 -21.78 -1.22 -37.98
C SER A 478 -20.48 -1.38 -37.19
N VAL A 479 -20.58 -1.57 -35.87
CA VAL A 479 -19.42 -1.76 -35.00
C VAL A 479 -18.62 -3.00 -35.45
N PRO A 480 -17.37 -2.84 -35.91
CA PRO A 480 -16.63 -3.96 -36.47
C PRO A 480 -16.05 -4.82 -35.34
N VAL A 481 -16.56 -6.05 -35.21
CA VAL A 481 -15.92 -7.12 -34.45
C VAL A 481 -14.93 -7.82 -35.38
N ARG A 482 -13.66 -7.88 -35.01
CA ARG A 482 -12.68 -8.71 -35.73
C ARG A 482 -12.49 -10.01 -35.01
N ASN A 483 -12.85 -11.10 -35.67
CA ASN A 483 -12.56 -12.43 -35.19
C ASN A 483 -11.43 -13.07 -36.02
N ASN A 484 -10.24 -13.19 -35.45
CA ASN A 484 -9.10 -13.93 -36.00
C ASN A 484 -8.94 -15.30 -35.31
N SER A 485 -9.98 -15.83 -34.65
CA SER A 485 -9.90 -17.13 -33.97
C SER A 485 -9.84 -18.30 -34.95
N SER A 486 -9.08 -19.32 -34.58
CA SER A 486 -9.03 -20.61 -35.30
C SER A 486 -10.18 -21.56 -34.94
N ALA A 487 -11.02 -21.21 -33.96
CA ALA A 487 -12.17 -21.98 -33.46
C ALA A 487 -13.41 -21.07 -33.36
N PRO A 488 -14.64 -21.60 -33.53
CA PRO A 488 -15.85 -20.78 -33.54
C PRO A 488 -16.05 -20.05 -32.20
N CYS A 489 -16.20 -18.73 -32.26
CA CYS A 489 -16.69 -17.91 -31.16
C CYS A 489 -18.17 -17.62 -31.41
N THR A 490 -18.99 -17.73 -30.37
CA THR A 490 -20.44 -17.45 -30.43
C THR A 490 -20.76 -16.12 -29.79
#